data_AF-A0A847HJU5-F1
#
_entry.id   AF-A0A847HJU5-F1
#
_cell.length_a   1.000
_cell.length_b   1.000
_cell.length_c   1.000
_cell.angle_alpha   90.00
_cell.angle_beta   90.00
_cell.angle_gamma   90.00
#
_symmetry.space_group_name_H-M   'P 1'
#
loop_
_entity.id
_entity.type
_entity.pdbx_description
1 polymer ?
#
loop_
_entity_poly.entity_id
_entity_poly.type
_entity_poly.pdbx_seq_one_letter_code
_entity_poly.pdbx_strand_id
1 'polypeptide(L)' 'MSEARKQLGHRGEACALAHLEAKGMCLVDRNYRWRGGEIDLIMRDGAVLVFI' A
#
# COMPACT_ATOMS: atom_id res chain seq x y z
N MET A 1 -14.17 1.86 -15.06
CA MET A 1 -14.02 1.90 -13.59
C MET A 1 -14.63 3.21 -13.09
N SER A 2 -15.71 3.17 -12.31
CA SER A 2 -16.38 4.39 -11.80
C SER A 2 -15.45 5.14 -10.84
N GLU A 3 -15.41 6.47 -10.93
CA GLU A 3 -14.62 7.36 -10.06
C GLU A 3 -14.86 7.10 -8.56
N ALA A 4 -16.07 6.67 -8.20
CA ALA A 4 -16.43 6.33 -6.82
C ALA A 4 -15.68 5.08 -6.30
N ARG A 5 -15.39 4.09 -7.15
CA ARG A 5 -14.63 2.89 -6.77
C ARG A 5 -13.15 3.21 -6.57
N LYS A 6 -12.57 4.11 -7.38
CA LYS A 6 -11.20 4.57 -7.20
C LYS A 6 -11.05 5.33 -5.88
N GLN A 7 -11.94 6.28 -5.60
CA GLN A 7 -11.88 7.02 -4.33
C GLN A 7 -12.04 6.12 -3.10
N LEU A 8 -12.86 5.06 -3.19
CA LEU A 8 -12.97 4.08 -2.11
C LEU A 8 -11.68 3.28 -1.93
N GLY A 9 -11.05 2.83 -3.02
CA GLY A 9 -9.75 2.13 -3.00
C GLY A 9 -8.65 2.97 -2.34
N HIS A 10 -8.49 4.22 -2.78
CA HIS A 10 -7.49 5.15 -2.22
C HIS A 10 -7.67 5.40 -0.72
N ARG A 11 -8.92 5.45 -0.22
CA ARG A 11 -9.19 5.62 1.21
C ARG A 11 -8.86 4.35 2.00
N GLY A 12 -9.08 3.18 1.41
CA GLY A 12 -8.69 1.89 1.98
C GLY A 12 -7.17 1.78 2.10
N GLU A 13 -6.44 2.07 1.02
CA GLU A 13 -4.97 2.10 0.99
C GLU A 13 -4.40 3.06 2.03
N ALA A 14 -4.94 4.28 2.13
CA ALA A 14 -4.48 5.26 3.11
C ALA A 14 -4.70 4.80 4.56
N CYS A 15 -5.84 4.14 4.83
CA CYS A 15 -6.14 3.56 6.14
C CYS A 15 -5.20 2.39 6.46
N ALA A 16 -4.95 1.52 5.49
CA ALA A 16 -4.02 0.40 5.64
C ALA A 16 -2.60 0.89 5.92
N LEU A 17 -2.13 1.89 5.15
CA LEU A 17 -0.83 2.51 5.37
C LEU A 17 -0.70 3.07 6.79
N ALA A 18 -1.65 3.92 7.22
CA ALA A 18 -1.63 4.52 8.54
C ALA A 18 -1.62 3.46 9.67
N HIS A 19 -2.35 2.37 9.50
CA HIS A 19 -2.37 1.25 10.45
C HIS A 19 -1.04 0.50 10.50
N LEU A 20 -0.40 0.29 9.36
CA LEU A 20 0.89 -0.41 9.26
C LEU A 20 2.04 0.46 9.80
N GLU A 21 2.02 1.76 9.52
CA GLU A 21 2.95 2.73 10.11
C GLU A 21 2.78 2.83 11.64
N ALA A 22 1.54 2.83 12.13
CA ALA A 22 1.27 2.82 13.58
C ALA A 22 1.77 1.55 14.27
N LYS A 23 1.93 0.44 13.54
CA LYS A 23 2.54 -0.81 14.02
C LYS A 23 4.07 -0.80 13.96
N GLY A 24 4.68 0.29 13.50
CA GLY A 24 6.13 0.45 13.40
C GLY A 24 6.73 -0.02 12.06
N MET A 25 5.90 -0.36 11.07
CA MET A 25 6.40 -0.67 9.73
C MET A 25 6.74 0.61 8.98
N CYS A 26 7.77 0.56 8.13
CA CYS A 26 8.16 1.68 7.30
C CYS A 26 7.65 1.50 5.88
N LEU A 27 7.03 2.54 5.31
CA LEU A 27 6.69 2.55 3.88
C LEU A 27 7.97 2.56 3.04
N VAL A 28 8.03 1.65 2.06
CA VAL A 28 9.09 1.60 1.05
C VAL A 28 8.60 2.23 -0.25
N ASP A 29 7.43 1.80 -0.75
CA ASP A 29 6.80 2.35 -1.94
C ASP A 29 5.28 2.11 -1.94
N ARG A 30 4.54 2.93 -2.68
CA ARG A 30 3.07 2.83 -2.84
C ARG A 30 2.69 2.89 -4.30
N ASN A 31 1.64 2.16 -4.69
CA ASN A 31 1.17 2.06 -6.07
C ASN A 31 2.30 1.67 -7.03
N TYR A 32 3.10 0.68 -6.64
CA TYR A 32 4.24 0.21 -7.41
C TYR A 32 3.74 -0.57 -8.63
N ARG A 33 4.19 -0.16 -9.82
CA ARG A 33 3.73 -0.73 -11.09
C ARG A 33 4.91 -1.21 -11.92
N TRP A 34 4.76 -2.38 -12.52
CA TRP A 34 5.71 -2.89 -13.51
C TRP A 34 4.95 -3.50 -14.69
N ARG A 35 5.69 -3.98 -15.69
CA ARG A 35 5.11 -4.52 -16.92
C ARG A 35 4.14 -5.71 -16.73
N GLY A 36 4.22 -6.42 -15.61
CA GLY A 36 3.44 -7.63 -15.36
C GLY A 36 2.40 -7.51 -14.25
N GLY A 37 2.24 -6.34 -13.63
CA GLY A 37 1.32 -6.18 -12.51
C GLY A 37 1.52 -4.90 -11.71
N GLU A 38 0.80 -4.82 -10.61
CA GLU A 38 0.91 -3.75 -9.63
C GLU A 38 0.87 -4.32 -8.21
N ILE A 39 1.47 -3.59 -7.28
CA ILE A 39 1.43 -3.81 -5.83
C ILE A 39 0.99 -2.50 -5.20
N ASP A 40 0.01 -2.56 -4.31
CA ASP A 40 -0.57 -1.36 -3.72
C ASP A 40 0.38 -0.77 -2.68
N LEU A 41 0.96 -1.59 -1.78
CA LEU A 41 1.92 -1.14 -0.77
C LEU A 41 3.11 -2.10 -0.62
N ILE A 42 4.30 -1.51 -0.52
CA ILE A 42 5.54 -2.18 -0.15
C ILE A 42 5.98 -1.61 1.20
N MET A 43 5.99 -2.45 2.23
CA MET A 43 6.35 -2.07 3.60
C MET A 43 7.60 -2.82 4.08
N ARG A 44 8.28 -2.27 5.07
CA ARG A 44 9.41 -2.90 5.76
C ARG A 44 9.10 -3.07 7.24
N ASP A 45 9.25 -4.29 7.73
CA ASP A 45 9.17 -4.64 9.16
C ASP A 45 10.54 -5.18 9.60
N GLY A 46 11.39 -4.28 10.09
CA GLY A 46 12.78 -4.59 10.40
C GLY A 46 13.56 -5.12 9.18
N ALA A 47 13.90 -6.41 9.22
CA ALA A 47 14.61 -7.11 8.15
C ALA A 47 13.69 -7.71 7.08
N VAL A 48 12.37 -7.66 7.29
CA VAL A 48 11.37 -8.27 6.41
C VAL A 48 10.80 -7.22 5.45
N LEU A 49 10.66 -7.60 4.18
CA LEU A 49 9.93 -6.83 3.17
C LEU A 49 8.54 -7.45 2.98
N VAL A 50 7.50 -6.64 3.07
CA VAL A 50 6.09 -7.07 3.04
C VAL A 50 5.41 -6.41 1.84
N PHE A 51 4.67 -7.21 1.07
CA PHE A 51 3.89 -6.77 -0.08
C PHE A 51 2.40 -6.97 0.22
N ILE A 52 1.61 -5.90 0.10
CA ILE A 52 0.15 -5.90 0.32
C ILE A 52 -0.56 -5.55 -0.99
#